data_AF-A0A350P831-F1
#
_entry.id   AF-A0A350P831-F1
#
_cell.length_a   1.000
_cell.length_b   1.000
_cell.length_c   1.000
_cell.angle_alpha   90.00
_cell.angle_beta   90.00
_cell.angle_gamma   90.00
#
_symmetry.space_group_name_H-M   'P 1'
#
loop_
_entity.id
_entity.type
_entity.pdbx_description
1 polymer ?
#
loop_
_entity_poly.entity_id
_entity_poly.type
_entity_poly.pdbx_seq_one_letter_code
_entity_poly.pdbx_strand_id
1 'polypeptide(L)'
;MTANVNALFTSFNSKNLSLSNRVVMAPMTRQFSPNGIPTSDVAGYYKRRAQGGTGLIITEGTTVNDKVATMDANIPQFHGEEALTGWKQVVSEVHQANGKIMPQLWHVGMARVAEKAPYPELPSAGPSGLFKPGKQGAEPMTVQHIEAVIQAFADAASDAKAIGMDGVEIHGAHGYLVDQFFWEGTNQRTDSWGGNMANR
;
A
#
# COMPACT_ATOMS: atom_id res chain seq x y z
N MET A 1 8.83 36.34 -7.88
CA MET A 1 9.60 35.81 -6.75
C MET A 1 9.94 34.35 -7.07
N THR A 2 11.22 33.99 -7.17
CA THR A 2 11.61 32.58 -7.22
C THR A 2 11.48 32.01 -5.81
N ALA A 3 10.73 30.92 -5.66
CA ALA A 3 10.62 30.26 -4.37
C ALA A 3 11.99 29.74 -3.94
N ASN A 4 12.39 30.00 -2.69
CA ASN A 4 13.60 29.42 -2.13
C ASN A 4 13.36 27.92 -1.89
N VAL A 5 14.02 27.08 -2.69
CA VAL A 5 13.87 25.62 -2.65
C VAL A 5 14.96 24.92 -1.85
N ASN A 6 15.89 25.66 -1.22
CA ASN A 6 17.04 25.07 -0.53
C ASN A 6 16.63 24.07 0.55
N ALA A 7 15.51 24.31 1.23
CA ALA A 7 14.98 23.42 2.24
C ALA A 7 14.74 21.98 1.73
N LEU A 8 14.37 21.81 0.45
CA LEU A 8 14.14 20.50 -0.17
C LEU A 8 15.42 19.67 -0.28
N PHE A 9 16.58 20.32 -0.42
CA PHE A 9 17.88 19.67 -0.66
C PHE A 9 18.73 19.51 0.60
N THR A 10 18.16 19.81 1.77
CA THR A 10 18.80 19.53 3.07
C THR A 10 18.40 18.15 3.58
N SER A 11 19.29 17.48 4.32
CA SER A 11 19.00 16.18 4.91
C SER A 11 17.83 16.24 5.89
N PHE A 12 17.16 15.10 6.04
CA PHE A 12 16.14 14.86 7.07
C PHE A 12 16.60 13.69 7.94
N ASN A 13 16.63 13.89 9.25
CA ASN A 13 17.07 12.88 10.20
C ASN A 13 16.05 12.76 11.34
N SER A 14 15.67 11.53 11.63
CA SER A 14 14.89 11.13 12.79
C SER A 14 15.56 9.93 13.46
N LYS A 15 15.01 9.45 14.58
CA LYS A 15 15.56 8.29 15.29
C LYS A 15 15.69 7.05 14.40
N ASN A 16 14.75 6.84 13.48
CA ASN A 16 14.63 5.60 12.71
C ASN A 16 14.81 5.79 11.20
N LEU A 17 14.93 7.03 10.71
CA LEU A 17 15.01 7.33 9.28
C LEU A 17 15.96 8.50 9.03
N SER A 18 16.91 8.30 8.12
CA SER A 18 17.87 9.30 7.64
C SER A 18 17.79 9.38 6.12
N LEU A 19 17.46 10.56 5.59
CA LEU A 19 17.32 10.85 4.17
C LEU A 19 18.34 11.93 3.75
N SER A 20 18.91 11.78 2.55
CA SER A 20 19.87 12.73 1.98
C SER A 20 19.24 14.07 1.63
N ASN A 21 17.93 14.10 1.37
CA ASN A 21 17.13 15.28 1.07
C ASN A 21 15.64 15.03 1.42
N ARG A 22 14.79 16.02 1.19
CA ARG A 22 13.35 15.99 1.51
C ARG A 22 12.45 15.74 0.28
N VAL A 23 13.04 15.31 -0.84
CA VAL A 23 12.29 14.94 -2.04
C VAL A 23 11.86 13.49 -1.91
N VAL A 24 10.55 13.28 -1.79
CA VAL A 24 9.93 11.96 -1.67
C VAL A 24 9.15 11.66 -2.94
N MET A 25 9.36 10.48 -3.52
CA MET A 25 8.50 9.97 -4.58
C MET A 25 7.23 9.39 -3.95
N ALA A 26 6.09 9.94 -4.33
CA ALA A 26 4.78 9.43 -3.92
C ALA A 26 4.47 8.06 -4.55
N PRO A 27 3.61 7.26 -3.92
CA PRO A 27 3.15 5.98 -4.44
C PRO A 27 2.37 6.17 -5.75
N MET A 28 2.72 5.41 -6.79
CA MET A 28 2.11 5.51 -8.13
C MET A 28 1.91 4.14 -8.75
N THR A 29 0.71 3.56 -8.65
CA THR A 29 0.37 2.24 -9.21
C THR A 29 0.57 2.19 -10.72
N ARG A 30 1.33 1.18 -11.19
CA ARG A 30 1.71 1.06 -12.61
C ARG A 30 1.27 -0.23 -13.29
N GLN A 31 0.95 -1.28 -12.51
CA GLN A 31 0.51 -2.57 -13.04
C GLN A 31 1.56 -3.26 -13.94
N PHE A 32 2.85 -3.16 -13.61
CA PHE A 32 3.96 -3.80 -14.34
C PHE A 32 4.58 -4.99 -13.59
N SER A 33 3.84 -5.62 -12.68
CA SER A 33 4.28 -6.81 -11.95
C SER A 33 3.42 -8.00 -12.38
N PRO A 34 3.76 -8.71 -13.49
CA PRO A 34 2.98 -9.84 -13.97
C PRO A 34 2.68 -10.85 -12.86
N ASN A 35 1.41 -11.24 -12.73
CA ASN A 35 0.92 -12.12 -11.65
C ASN A 35 1.21 -11.61 -10.23
N GLY A 36 1.39 -10.29 -10.07
CA GLY A 36 1.70 -9.65 -8.80
C GLY A 36 3.17 -9.75 -8.40
N ILE A 37 4.06 -10.21 -9.28
CA ILE A 37 5.47 -10.45 -8.97
C ILE A 37 6.34 -9.33 -9.57
N PRO A 38 7.06 -8.56 -8.75
CA PRO A 38 8.01 -7.56 -9.25
C PRO A 38 9.14 -8.21 -10.06
N THR A 39 9.45 -7.65 -11.22
CA THR A 39 10.50 -8.13 -12.12
C THR A 39 11.73 -7.23 -12.08
N SER A 40 12.78 -7.57 -12.86
CA SER A 40 13.95 -6.71 -13.05
C SER A 40 13.59 -5.33 -13.63
N ASP A 41 12.51 -5.22 -14.41
CA ASP A 41 12.05 -3.93 -14.94
C ASP A 41 11.50 -3.02 -13.83
N VAL A 42 10.81 -3.61 -12.85
CA VAL A 42 10.32 -2.91 -11.65
C VAL A 42 11.51 -2.49 -10.78
N ALA A 43 12.51 -3.36 -10.57
CA ALA A 43 13.73 -3.01 -9.86
C ALA A 43 14.48 -1.86 -10.53
N GLY A 44 14.70 -1.96 -11.85
CA GLY A 44 15.32 -0.90 -12.63
C GLY A 44 14.54 0.42 -12.61
N TYR A 45 13.20 0.37 -12.56
CA TYR A 45 12.35 1.56 -12.44
C TYR A 45 12.64 2.36 -11.16
N TYR A 46 12.68 1.69 -10.00
CA TYR A 46 12.95 2.33 -8.71
C TYR A 46 14.42 2.72 -8.56
N LYS A 47 15.36 1.87 -9.01
CA LYS A 47 16.79 2.18 -9.05
C LYS A 47 17.07 3.50 -9.77
N ARG A 48 16.44 3.74 -10.93
CA ARG A 48 16.59 5.00 -11.68
C ARG A 48 16.13 6.23 -10.89
N ARG A 49 15.12 6.11 -10.00
CA ARG A 49 14.68 7.23 -9.14
C ARG A 49 15.67 7.51 -8.00
N ALA A 50 16.25 6.46 -7.43
CA ALA A 50 17.32 6.59 -6.46
C ALA A 50 18.56 7.27 -7.09
N GLN A 51 18.98 6.82 -8.28
CA GLN A 51 20.07 7.44 -9.05
C GLN A 51 19.78 8.91 -9.43
N GLY A 52 18.51 9.25 -9.63
CA GLY A 52 18.07 10.62 -9.86
C GLY A 52 18.09 11.52 -8.63
N GLY A 53 18.50 11.02 -7.46
CA GLY A 53 18.63 11.79 -6.22
C GLY A 53 17.36 11.87 -5.37
N THR A 54 16.36 11.01 -5.58
CA THR A 54 15.18 10.95 -4.71
C THR A 54 15.60 10.52 -3.31
N GLY A 55 15.26 11.31 -2.27
CA GLY A 55 15.64 11.03 -0.89
C GLY A 55 14.93 9.80 -0.31
N LEU A 56 13.64 9.63 -0.61
CA LEU A 56 12.84 8.46 -0.23
C LEU A 56 11.89 8.08 -1.37
N ILE A 57 11.81 6.80 -1.67
CA ILE A 57 10.85 6.22 -2.62
C ILE A 57 9.76 5.52 -1.82
N ILE A 58 8.52 5.87 -2.09
CA ILE A 58 7.36 5.07 -1.69
C ILE A 58 6.91 4.31 -2.93
N THR A 59 6.81 2.98 -2.83
CA THR A 59 6.44 2.14 -3.97
C THR A 59 5.03 2.48 -4.45
N GLU A 60 4.64 1.94 -5.60
CA GLU A 60 3.22 1.72 -5.87
C GLU A 60 2.49 0.98 -4.76
N GLY A 61 1.15 1.00 -4.77
CA GLY A 61 0.34 0.24 -3.84
C GLY A 61 0.63 -1.26 -3.98
N THR A 62 1.01 -1.90 -2.88
CA THR A 62 1.36 -3.32 -2.82
C THR A 62 0.34 -4.06 -1.95
N THR A 63 -0.29 -5.10 -2.48
CA THR A 63 -1.45 -5.70 -1.82
C THR A 63 -1.04 -6.63 -0.69
N VAL A 64 -1.70 -6.50 0.47
CA VAL A 64 -1.57 -7.45 1.59
C VAL A 64 -2.20 -8.80 1.24
N ASN A 65 -1.93 -9.83 2.05
CA ASN A 65 -2.41 -11.21 1.83
C ASN A 65 -3.92 -11.38 2.10
N ASP A 66 -4.74 -10.75 1.26
CA ASP A 66 -6.16 -10.99 1.11
C ASP A 66 -6.47 -11.06 -0.39
N LYS A 67 -7.19 -12.10 -0.82
CA LYS A 67 -7.56 -12.33 -2.22
C LYS A 67 -8.29 -11.14 -2.84
N VAL A 68 -9.02 -10.36 -2.05
CA VAL A 68 -9.79 -9.20 -2.54
C VAL A 68 -9.10 -7.85 -2.27
N ALA A 69 -7.83 -7.87 -1.86
CA ALA A 69 -7.00 -6.68 -1.69
C ALA A 69 -6.60 -6.02 -3.03
N THR A 70 -6.66 -6.76 -4.13
CA THR A 70 -6.29 -6.30 -5.47
C THR A 70 -7.49 -6.03 -6.37
N MET A 71 -7.29 -5.16 -7.37
CA MET A 71 -8.22 -4.94 -8.48
C MET A 71 -7.66 -5.40 -9.84
N ASP A 72 -6.40 -5.84 -9.92
CA ASP A 72 -5.74 -6.26 -11.16
C ASP A 72 -4.62 -7.26 -10.86
N ALA A 73 -4.46 -8.28 -11.70
CA ALA A 73 -3.45 -9.33 -11.51
C ALA A 73 -2.01 -8.82 -11.63
N ASN A 74 -1.79 -7.63 -12.22
CA ASN A 74 -0.48 -7.05 -12.43
C ASN A 74 -0.08 -5.99 -11.38
N ILE A 75 -0.95 -5.73 -10.40
CA ILE A 75 -0.61 -4.95 -9.20
C ILE A 75 0.25 -5.85 -8.30
N PRO A 76 1.41 -5.36 -7.82
CA PRO A 76 2.30 -6.21 -7.05
C PRO A 76 1.71 -6.61 -5.71
N GLN A 77 1.96 -7.86 -5.33
CA GLN A 77 1.65 -8.41 -4.02
C GLN A 77 2.80 -8.14 -3.06
N PHE A 78 2.50 -8.02 -1.77
CA PHE A 78 3.49 -7.92 -0.70
C PHE A 78 3.38 -9.10 0.26
N HIS A 79 3.25 -10.30 -0.31
CA HIS A 79 3.17 -11.56 0.40
C HIS A 79 3.56 -12.70 -0.54
N GLY A 80 3.89 -13.87 0.01
CA GLY A 80 4.31 -15.03 -0.79
C GLY A 80 5.76 -14.94 -1.26
N GLU A 81 6.41 -16.10 -1.37
CA GLU A 81 7.86 -16.21 -1.57
C GLU A 81 8.34 -15.55 -2.87
N GLU A 82 7.62 -15.74 -3.97
CA GLU A 82 8.01 -15.22 -5.29
C GLU A 82 7.97 -13.69 -5.33
N ALA A 83 6.87 -13.08 -4.87
CA ALA A 83 6.74 -11.63 -4.83
C ALA A 83 7.73 -11.00 -3.85
N LEU A 84 7.93 -11.58 -2.67
CA LEU A 84 8.90 -11.08 -1.69
C LEU A 84 10.35 -11.21 -2.20
N THR A 85 10.66 -12.24 -2.98
CA THR A 85 11.96 -12.36 -3.66
C THR A 85 12.16 -11.25 -4.68
N GLY A 86 11.14 -10.95 -5.50
CA GLY A 86 11.14 -9.81 -6.42
C GLY A 86 11.34 -8.48 -5.69
N TRP A 87 10.61 -8.24 -4.61
CA TRP A 87 10.78 -7.04 -3.78
C TRP A 87 12.16 -6.94 -3.14
N LYS A 88 12.73 -8.05 -2.67
CA LYS A 88 14.09 -8.07 -2.13
C LYS A 88 15.13 -7.64 -3.17
N GLN A 89 14.94 -8.01 -4.44
CA GLN A 89 15.77 -7.50 -5.53
C GLN A 89 15.59 -5.98 -5.71
N VAL A 90 14.35 -5.48 -5.71
CA VAL A 90 14.06 -4.03 -5.79
C VAL A 90 14.78 -3.26 -4.69
N VAL A 91 14.67 -3.72 -3.44
CA VAL A 91 15.34 -3.11 -2.27
C VAL A 91 16.85 -3.07 -2.48
N SER A 92 17.45 -4.22 -2.83
CA SER A 92 18.89 -4.34 -3.08
C SER A 92 19.38 -3.35 -4.15
N GLU A 93 18.67 -3.23 -5.26
CA GLU A 93 19.05 -2.33 -6.35
C GLU A 93 18.91 -0.84 -5.99
N VAL A 94 17.88 -0.49 -5.22
CA VAL A 94 17.69 0.87 -4.71
C VAL A 94 18.79 1.23 -3.71
N HIS A 95 19.12 0.32 -2.78
CA HIS A 95 20.17 0.52 -1.79
C HIS A 95 21.56 0.62 -2.43
N GLN A 96 21.85 -0.18 -3.46
CA GLN A 96 23.09 -0.05 -4.26
C GLN A 96 23.21 1.32 -4.95
N ALA A 97 22.08 1.97 -5.23
CA ALA A 97 22.03 3.34 -5.74
C ALA A 97 21.99 4.41 -4.63
N ASN A 98 22.28 4.03 -3.37
CA ASN A 98 22.21 4.87 -2.17
C ASN A 98 20.82 5.48 -1.90
N GLY A 99 19.75 4.85 -2.40
CA GLY A 99 18.37 5.26 -2.16
C GLY A 99 17.76 4.65 -0.92
N LYS A 100 16.58 5.17 -0.54
CA LYS A 100 15.72 4.64 0.52
C LYS A 100 14.36 4.27 -0.05
N ILE A 101 13.75 3.20 0.44
CA ILE A 101 12.48 2.69 -0.09
C ILE A 101 11.57 2.11 0.98
N MET A 102 10.28 2.40 0.86
CA MET A 102 9.20 1.84 1.69
C MET A 102 8.07 1.33 0.80
N PRO A 103 7.44 0.19 1.11
CA PRO A 103 6.23 -0.23 0.44
C PRO A 103 5.03 0.57 0.95
N GLN A 104 4.10 0.90 0.06
CA GLN A 104 2.76 1.31 0.45
C GLN A 104 1.86 0.07 0.55
N LEU A 105 1.63 -0.41 1.78
CA LEU A 105 0.75 -1.53 2.06
C LEU A 105 -0.70 -1.15 1.82
N TRP A 106 -1.40 -1.96 1.03
CA TRP A 106 -2.65 -1.54 0.40
C TRP A 106 -3.70 -2.65 0.34
N HIS A 107 -4.97 -2.25 0.44
CA HIS A 107 -6.13 -3.08 0.20
C HIS A 107 -7.23 -2.21 -0.44
N VAL A 108 -7.66 -2.52 -1.67
CA VAL A 108 -8.61 -1.67 -2.42
C VAL A 108 -10.01 -1.58 -1.80
N GLY A 109 -10.41 -2.62 -1.06
CA GLY A 109 -11.70 -2.68 -0.39
C GLY A 109 -12.86 -2.54 -1.37
N MET A 110 -13.84 -1.70 -1.05
CA MET A 110 -15.02 -1.50 -1.90
C MET A 110 -14.73 -0.81 -3.24
N ALA A 111 -13.52 -0.26 -3.47
CA ALA A 111 -13.14 0.24 -4.80
C ALA A 111 -12.96 -0.88 -5.83
N ARG A 112 -12.87 -2.13 -5.38
CA ARG A 112 -12.80 -3.33 -6.23
C ARG A 112 -14.11 -3.54 -6.98
N VAL A 113 -14.01 -3.60 -8.30
CA VAL A 113 -15.08 -4.11 -9.19
C VAL A 113 -14.82 -5.60 -9.42
N ALA A 114 -15.55 -6.44 -8.70
CA ALA A 114 -15.28 -7.88 -8.61
C ALA A 114 -15.19 -8.56 -9.98
N GLU A 115 -16.10 -8.24 -10.91
CA GLU A 115 -16.19 -8.87 -12.24
C GLU A 115 -14.98 -8.58 -13.14
N LYS A 116 -14.16 -7.57 -12.80
CA LYS A 116 -12.97 -7.17 -13.55
C LYS A 116 -11.67 -7.50 -12.81
N ALA A 117 -11.76 -7.93 -11.56
CA ALA A 117 -10.61 -8.21 -10.71
C ALA A 117 -10.31 -9.71 -10.65
N PRO A 118 -9.10 -10.11 -10.21
CA PRO A 118 -8.83 -11.48 -9.79
C PRO A 118 -9.85 -11.95 -8.75
N TYR A 119 -10.18 -13.25 -8.78
CA TYR A 119 -11.19 -13.88 -7.91
C TYR A 119 -12.60 -13.26 -8.04
N PRO A 120 -13.17 -13.16 -9.27
CA PRO A 120 -14.44 -12.48 -9.50
C PRO A 120 -15.63 -13.09 -8.75
N GLU A 121 -15.52 -14.33 -8.30
CA GLU A 121 -16.48 -15.03 -7.47
C GLU A 121 -16.53 -14.55 -6.00
N LEU A 122 -15.50 -13.83 -5.54
CA LEU A 122 -15.42 -13.32 -4.18
C LEU A 122 -15.98 -11.90 -4.07
N PRO A 123 -16.78 -11.59 -3.03
CA PRO A 123 -17.30 -10.25 -2.82
C PRO A 123 -16.18 -9.27 -2.46
N SER A 124 -16.34 -8.00 -2.82
CA SER A 124 -15.46 -6.93 -2.34
C SER A 124 -15.58 -6.74 -0.83
N ALA A 125 -14.51 -6.28 -0.19
CA ALA A 125 -14.46 -6.11 1.27
C ALA A 125 -14.63 -4.64 1.68
N GLY A 126 -15.45 -4.38 2.69
CA GLY A 126 -15.56 -3.06 3.30
C GLY A 126 -16.33 -3.08 4.63
N PRO A 127 -16.23 -2.02 5.45
CA PRO A 127 -16.85 -1.96 6.77
C PRO A 127 -18.37 -2.18 6.70
N SER A 128 -19.04 -1.62 5.70
CA SER A 128 -20.49 -1.78 5.52
C SER A 128 -20.89 -2.30 4.13
N GLY A 129 -19.91 -2.75 3.33
CA GLY A 129 -20.17 -3.20 1.97
C GLY A 129 -20.64 -2.09 1.00
N LEU A 130 -20.35 -0.82 1.33
CA LEU A 130 -20.76 0.36 0.58
C LEU A 130 -19.65 0.86 -0.35
N PHE A 131 -19.92 0.98 -1.65
CA PHE A 131 -19.01 1.65 -2.59
C PHE A 131 -18.90 3.16 -2.32
N LYS A 132 -20.05 3.75 -1.96
CA LYS A 132 -20.22 5.13 -1.54
C LYS A 132 -21.49 5.21 -0.68
N PRO A 133 -21.75 6.33 0.01
CA PRO A 133 -22.94 6.46 0.85
C PRO A 133 -24.22 6.05 0.11
N GLY A 134 -24.98 5.15 0.72
CA GLY A 134 -26.25 4.64 0.18
C GLY A 134 -26.14 3.70 -1.04
N LYS A 135 -24.93 3.29 -1.47
CA LYS A 135 -24.74 2.35 -2.58
C LYS A 135 -24.08 1.06 -2.12
N GLN A 136 -24.90 0.04 -1.83
CA GLN A 136 -24.44 -1.31 -1.50
C GLN A 136 -23.77 -1.98 -2.70
N GLY A 137 -22.66 -2.67 -2.46
CA GLY A 137 -21.94 -3.48 -3.46
C GLY A 137 -21.49 -4.84 -2.95
N ALA A 138 -21.51 -5.08 -1.65
CA ALA A 138 -21.19 -6.35 -1.01
C ALA A 138 -21.85 -6.41 0.38
N GLU A 139 -21.78 -7.53 1.08
CA GLU A 139 -22.12 -7.57 2.51
C GLU A 139 -21.03 -6.91 3.36
N PRO A 140 -21.37 -6.35 4.55
CA PRO A 140 -20.38 -5.88 5.51
C PRO A 140 -19.36 -6.97 5.87
N MET A 141 -18.09 -6.60 6.04
CA MET A 141 -17.08 -7.53 6.54
C MET A 141 -17.48 -8.10 7.91
N THR A 142 -17.20 -9.38 8.13
CA THR A 142 -17.28 -9.98 9.47
C THR A 142 -16.11 -9.50 10.32
N VAL A 143 -16.25 -9.55 11.64
CA VAL A 143 -15.14 -9.22 12.56
C VAL A 143 -13.93 -10.12 12.30
N GLN A 144 -14.16 -11.40 11.99
CA GLN A 144 -13.09 -12.35 11.68
C GLN A 144 -12.34 -11.97 10.39
N HIS A 145 -13.04 -11.44 9.38
CA HIS A 145 -12.38 -10.95 8.16
C HIS A 145 -11.57 -9.68 8.45
N ILE A 146 -12.09 -8.77 9.27
CA ILE A 146 -11.36 -7.57 9.71
C ILE A 146 -10.06 -7.97 10.44
N GLU A 147 -10.14 -8.89 11.39
CA GLU A 147 -8.98 -9.41 12.13
C GLU A 147 -7.97 -10.10 11.21
N ALA A 148 -8.43 -10.87 10.23
CA ALA A 148 -7.56 -11.50 9.23
C ALA A 148 -6.83 -10.46 8.37
N VAL A 149 -7.50 -9.38 7.96
CA VAL A 149 -6.87 -8.28 7.21
C VAL A 149 -5.85 -7.54 8.08
N ILE A 150 -6.15 -7.28 9.36
CA ILE A 150 -5.19 -6.69 10.30
C ILE A 150 -3.93 -7.54 10.40
N GLN A 151 -4.09 -8.86 10.53
CA GLN A 151 -2.96 -9.78 10.54
C GLN A 151 -2.18 -9.72 9.21
N ALA A 152 -2.87 -9.65 8.07
CA ALA A 152 -2.23 -9.53 6.76
C ALA A 152 -1.39 -8.23 6.60
N PHE A 153 -1.85 -7.11 7.16
CA PHE A 153 -1.04 -5.88 7.23
C PHE A 153 0.17 -6.04 8.16
N ALA A 154 0.01 -6.70 9.31
CA ALA A 154 1.09 -6.95 10.25
C ALA A 154 2.17 -7.87 9.65
N ASP A 155 1.75 -8.95 8.97
CA ASP A 155 2.63 -9.88 8.28
C ASP A 155 3.40 -9.17 7.16
N ALA A 156 2.72 -8.39 6.32
CA ALA A 156 3.37 -7.62 5.26
C ALA A 156 4.38 -6.60 5.80
N ALA A 157 4.10 -5.98 6.95
CA ALA A 157 5.06 -5.09 7.61
C ALA A 157 6.26 -5.84 8.19
N SER A 158 6.05 -7.04 8.74
CA SER A 158 7.11 -7.93 9.20
C SER A 158 8.01 -8.37 8.03
N ASP A 159 7.40 -8.77 6.92
CA ASP A 159 8.10 -9.16 5.70
C ASP A 159 8.90 -7.99 5.11
N ALA A 160 8.33 -6.77 5.10
CA ALA A 160 9.01 -5.57 4.64
C ALA A 160 10.32 -5.35 5.40
N LYS A 161 10.26 -5.48 6.74
CA LYS A 161 11.45 -5.41 7.59
C LYS A 161 12.43 -6.55 7.29
N ALA A 162 11.94 -7.77 7.10
CA ALA A 162 12.78 -8.96 6.85
C ALA A 162 13.56 -8.88 5.53
N ILE A 163 12.96 -8.28 4.48
CA ILE A 163 13.62 -8.11 3.17
C ILE A 163 14.42 -6.81 3.06
N GLY A 164 14.43 -5.97 4.11
CA GLY A 164 15.30 -4.80 4.21
C GLY A 164 14.68 -3.48 3.76
N MET A 165 13.35 -3.35 3.67
CA MET A 165 12.71 -2.05 3.47
C MET A 165 13.07 -1.07 4.61
N ASP A 166 13.13 0.22 4.30
CA ASP A 166 13.52 1.26 5.27
C ASP A 166 12.37 1.70 6.20
N GLY A 167 11.18 1.13 6.01
CA GLY A 167 9.94 1.44 6.72
C GLY A 167 8.73 0.90 5.94
N VAL A 168 7.53 1.30 6.35
CA VAL A 168 6.27 0.97 5.67
C VAL A 168 5.33 2.17 5.68
N GLU A 169 4.53 2.33 4.63
CA GLU A 169 3.39 3.23 4.61
C GLU A 169 2.09 2.40 4.61
N ILE A 170 1.13 2.74 5.46
CA ILE A 170 -0.21 2.14 5.45
C ILE A 170 -1.13 3.04 4.63
N HIS A 171 -1.74 2.52 3.56
CA HIS A 171 -2.62 3.32 2.72
C HIS A 171 -4.00 3.56 3.36
N GLY A 172 -4.11 4.61 4.17
CA GLY A 172 -5.35 5.09 4.79
C GLY A 172 -5.97 6.30 4.09
N ALA A 173 -6.05 6.28 2.75
CA ALA A 173 -6.53 7.42 1.96
C ALA A 173 -7.25 6.95 0.67
N HIS A 174 -7.71 7.91 -0.13
CA HIS A 174 -8.29 7.71 -1.47
C HIS A 174 -9.54 6.81 -1.53
N GLY A 175 -10.23 6.62 -0.41
CA GLY A 175 -11.43 5.78 -0.34
C GLY A 175 -11.15 4.29 -0.47
N TYR A 176 -9.93 3.83 -0.15
CA TYR A 176 -9.60 2.40 -0.04
C TYR A 176 -9.94 1.85 1.35
N LEU A 177 -9.67 0.57 1.61
CA LEU A 177 -10.25 -0.14 2.76
C LEU A 177 -10.08 0.60 4.08
N VAL A 178 -8.86 0.96 4.46
CA VAL A 178 -8.58 1.64 5.73
C VAL A 178 -9.30 3.00 5.79
N ASP A 179 -9.31 3.76 4.70
CA ASP A 179 -10.03 5.03 4.60
C ASP A 179 -11.55 4.85 4.72
N GLN A 180 -12.09 3.77 4.14
CA GLN A 180 -13.52 3.44 4.22
C GLN A 180 -13.98 3.21 5.65
N PHE A 181 -13.12 2.72 6.56
CA PHE A 181 -13.44 2.59 7.99
C PHE A 181 -13.55 3.94 8.69
N PHE A 182 -12.76 4.95 8.31
CA PHE A 182 -12.77 6.26 8.95
C PHE A 182 -14.02 7.10 8.65
N TRP A 183 -14.59 6.98 7.44
CA TRP A 183 -15.70 7.84 7.01
C TRP A 183 -17.06 7.28 7.40
N GLU A 184 -17.86 8.10 8.09
CA GLU A 184 -19.24 7.77 8.47
C GLU A 184 -20.06 7.32 7.25
N GLY A 185 -19.94 8.00 6.11
CA GLY A 185 -20.70 7.67 4.91
C GLY A 185 -20.43 6.28 4.32
N THR A 186 -19.27 5.67 4.59
CA THR A 186 -18.91 4.33 4.11
C THR A 186 -18.88 3.29 5.22
N ASN A 187 -18.79 3.72 6.48
CA ASN A 187 -18.83 2.90 7.67
C ASN A 187 -20.07 3.21 8.53
N GLN A 188 -21.11 2.42 8.30
CA GLN A 188 -22.40 2.42 8.99
C GLN A 188 -22.50 1.28 10.03
N ARG A 189 -21.36 0.73 10.48
CA ARG A 189 -21.35 -0.33 11.49
C ARG A 189 -21.79 0.22 12.85
N THR A 190 -22.36 -0.65 13.67
CA THR A 190 -22.78 -0.36 15.06
C THR A 190 -21.96 -1.12 16.10
N ASP A 191 -20.98 -1.92 15.67
CA ASP A 191 -20.07 -2.66 16.54
C ASP A 191 -18.82 -1.83 16.89
N SER A 192 -17.79 -2.48 17.43
CA SER A 192 -16.52 -1.83 17.82
C SER A 192 -15.73 -1.24 16.67
N TRP A 193 -16.16 -1.47 15.43
CA TRP A 193 -15.50 -1.00 14.21
C TRP A 193 -16.28 0.12 13.50
N GLY A 194 -17.27 0.73 14.15
CA GLY A 194 -17.98 1.88 13.61
C GLY A 194 -18.85 2.63 14.61
N GLY A 195 -19.72 3.50 14.09
CA GLY A 195 -20.59 4.35 14.88
C GLY A 195 -19.92 5.67 15.27
N ASN A 196 -19.14 5.70 16.36
CA ASN A 196 -18.46 6.92 16.80
C ASN A 196 -17.07 7.08 16.16
N MET A 197 -16.45 8.26 16.29
CA MET A 197 -15.14 8.56 15.70
C MET A 197 -13.99 7.70 16.26
N ALA A 198 -14.05 7.25 17.51
CA ALA A 198 -12.98 6.44 18.10
C ALA A 198 -13.04 4.97 17.66
N ASN A 199 -14.23 4.47 17.33
CA ASN A 199 -14.44 3.13 16.79
C ASN A 199 -14.12 3.04 15.28
N ARG A 200 -14.16 4.18 14.58
CA ARG A 200 -13.83 4.29 13.14
C ARG A 200 -12.33 4.52 12.96
#